data_AF-A0A8B7IRS3-F1
#
_entry.id   AF-A0A8B7IRS3-F1
#
_cell.length_a   1.000
_cell.length_b   1.000
_cell.length_c   1.000
_cell.angle_alpha   90.00
_cell.angle_beta   90.00
_cell.angle_gamma   90.00
#
_symmetry.space_group_name_H-M   'P 1'
#
loop_
_entity.id
_entity.type
_entity.pdbx_description
1 polymer ?
#
loop_
_entity_poly.entity_id
_entity_poly.type
_entity_poly.pdbx_seq_one_letter_code
_entity_poly.pdbx_strand_id
1 'polypeptide(L)'
;MKLTSHLERALGDVYLLIGKDCPFLLKDLLASEELTVIFGQAVMNVLRVFVGSPYGLNLRNVLWHGFASPQEIPVKYCAMLLFLTAGLGQLLQTYLLQTKCVLIHRPYVTLISLEELNIFPDLSHETLSLAEELVKLSSFVLKTMLPFWIAALTAFKQGRYADCMILLLPQLEAGLRLIFTATNKCPNRLLTAESSAVYTTFDEMLAKQLNNEEINQLPLVLEEPAMEFLWDFLNHQEGPRIRDHLSHGEINLKAFPREVANQMVAFAVTLLCRFSDEDMVAFKEHVVIKPLMNCAGCYRSRFHPISLLKKQVLECMKSIHLWSELPIVPEEQVQAIKGFEGNAEASTFVLKTAEILSQLQQYMPQNCYSPDDPVNSDQTDRLLIELCNMRICTLYSPRSVLEILVVLRKISTQCHQVSEQVIASIELRYKQWINKTLRSRQRHNYLRMLNSIKFLSPVLRLILTLITLELVNIHLVYKKNPFDYQQYLKFLKSVLQYTENLVTYTSPEKNKWDETMELTNKALTKIKRFSDEKLTLMQLDT
;
A
#
# COMPACT_ATOMS: atom_id res chain seq x y z
N MET A 1 13.49 -20.26 -12.59
CA MET A 1 12.52 -19.22 -12.20
C MET A 1 11.08 -19.72 -12.37
N LYS A 2 10.47 -19.77 -13.57
CA LYS A 2 9.07 -20.24 -13.71
C LYS A 2 8.80 -21.60 -13.05
N LEU A 3 9.63 -22.60 -13.35
CA LEU A 3 9.47 -23.95 -12.80
C LEU A 3 9.52 -23.96 -11.27
N THR A 4 10.50 -23.26 -10.67
CA THR A 4 10.66 -23.21 -9.21
C THR A 4 9.46 -22.55 -8.53
N SER A 5 8.91 -21.49 -9.12
CA SER A 5 7.74 -20.77 -8.58
C SER A 5 6.44 -21.58 -8.69
N HIS A 6 6.22 -22.27 -9.81
CA HIS A 6 5.06 -23.17 -9.94
C HIS A 6 5.16 -24.37 -9.01
N LEU A 7 6.37 -24.93 -8.87
CA LEU A 7 6.61 -26.04 -7.96
C LEU A 7 6.35 -25.63 -6.51
N GLU A 8 6.87 -24.48 -6.09
CA GLU A 8 6.62 -23.92 -4.75
C GLU A 8 5.12 -23.75 -4.47
N ARG A 9 4.37 -23.14 -5.40
CA ARG A 9 2.91 -23.04 -5.27
C ARG A 9 2.23 -24.40 -5.17
N ALA A 10 2.58 -25.32 -6.07
CA ALA A 10 1.96 -26.65 -6.11
C ALA A 10 2.23 -27.44 -4.83
N LEU A 11 3.45 -27.37 -4.30
CA LEU A 11 3.79 -28.01 -3.03
C LEU A 11 2.98 -27.40 -1.87
N GLY A 12 2.74 -26.09 -1.87
CA GLY A 12 1.89 -25.48 -0.84
C GLY A 12 0.41 -25.90 -0.95
N ASP A 13 -0.11 -26.12 -2.16
CA ASP A 13 -1.46 -26.68 -2.34
C ASP A 13 -1.54 -28.12 -1.80
N VAL A 14 -0.49 -28.91 -2.04
CA VAL A 14 -0.39 -30.30 -1.54
C VAL A 14 -0.25 -30.34 -0.02
N TYR A 15 0.54 -29.43 0.56
CA TYR A 15 0.71 -29.32 2.01
C TYR A 15 -0.64 -29.16 2.73
N LEU A 16 -1.55 -28.36 2.16
CA LEU A 16 -2.89 -28.10 2.71
C LEU A 16 -3.85 -29.30 2.64
N LEU A 17 -3.45 -30.43 2.06
CA LEU A 17 -4.20 -31.68 2.20
C LEU A 17 -4.14 -32.23 3.64
N ILE A 18 -3.08 -31.90 4.39
CA ILE A 18 -2.83 -32.38 5.75
C ILE A 18 -2.73 -31.21 6.74
N GLY A 19 -1.95 -30.18 6.38
CA GLY A 19 -1.70 -29.00 7.21
C GLY A 19 -2.85 -28.00 7.22
N LYS A 20 -2.76 -27.01 8.11
CA LYS A 20 -3.75 -25.93 8.23
C LYS A 20 -3.30 -24.64 7.55
N ASP A 21 -2.08 -24.20 7.84
CA ASP A 21 -1.50 -22.96 7.34
C ASP A 21 -0.19 -23.27 6.62
N CYS A 22 -0.13 -22.98 5.32
CA CYS A 22 1.07 -23.23 4.51
C CYS A 22 2.25 -22.39 5.03
N PRO A 23 3.43 -23.00 5.28
CA PRO A 23 4.63 -22.25 5.64
C PRO A 23 4.96 -21.16 4.62
N PHE A 24 5.38 -19.99 5.13
CA PHE A 24 5.74 -18.85 4.28
C PHE A 24 7.06 -19.06 3.52
N LEU A 25 8.06 -19.69 4.14
CA LEU A 25 9.35 -19.93 3.52
C LEU A 25 9.39 -21.31 2.83
N LEU A 26 9.84 -21.34 1.57
CA LEU A 26 10.02 -22.59 0.81
C LEU A 26 10.86 -23.63 1.57
N LYS A 27 11.90 -23.19 2.28
CA LYS A 27 12.77 -24.09 3.05
C LYS A 27 11.99 -24.85 4.13
N ASP A 28 11.02 -24.18 4.77
CA ASP A 28 10.22 -24.74 5.86
C ASP A 28 9.14 -25.65 5.27
N LEU A 29 8.54 -25.23 4.15
CA LEU A 29 7.63 -26.07 3.37
C LEU A 29 8.30 -27.38 2.94
N LEU A 30 9.53 -27.33 2.41
CA LEU A 30 10.28 -28.52 1.99
C LEU A 30 10.77 -29.39 3.16
N ALA A 31 10.83 -28.84 4.37
CA ALA A 31 11.20 -29.57 5.59
C ALA A 31 9.98 -30.16 6.32
N SER A 32 8.76 -29.89 5.84
CA SER A 32 7.53 -30.33 6.48
C SER A 32 7.34 -31.85 6.48
N GLU A 33 6.74 -32.34 7.57
CA GLU A 33 6.35 -33.75 7.69
C GLU A 33 5.18 -34.06 6.77
N GLU A 34 4.28 -33.10 6.57
CA GLU A 34 3.09 -33.20 5.73
C GLU A 34 3.44 -33.58 4.29
N LEU A 35 4.42 -32.89 3.68
CA LEU A 35 4.88 -33.25 2.34
C LEU A 35 5.67 -34.56 2.33
N THR A 36 6.37 -34.87 3.43
CA THR A 36 7.11 -36.12 3.57
C THR A 36 6.17 -37.33 3.63
N VAL A 37 5.01 -37.21 4.26
CA VAL A 37 3.97 -38.26 4.28
C VAL A 37 3.46 -38.58 2.87
N ILE A 38 3.34 -37.57 2.01
CA ILE A 38 2.79 -37.74 0.65
C ILE A 38 3.86 -38.20 -0.34
N PHE A 39 5.03 -37.57 -0.34
CA PHE A 39 6.07 -37.77 -1.36
C PHE A 39 7.21 -38.68 -0.92
N GLY A 40 7.33 -38.96 0.38
CA GLY A 40 8.41 -39.74 0.96
C GLY A 40 9.69 -38.92 1.20
N GLN A 41 10.42 -39.30 2.24
CA GLN A 41 11.59 -38.58 2.72
C GLN A 41 12.70 -38.45 1.67
N ALA A 42 12.94 -39.50 0.88
CA ALA A 42 14.00 -39.50 -0.14
C ALA A 42 13.76 -38.44 -1.22
N VAL A 43 12.52 -38.31 -1.70
CA VAL A 43 12.16 -37.32 -2.73
C VAL A 43 12.28 -35.91 -2.17
N MET A 44 11.78 -35.68 -0.95
CA MET A 44 11.90 -34.39 -0.27
C MET A 44 13.37 -34.01 -0.02
N ASN A 45 14.24 -34.97 0.31
CA ASN A 45 15.68 -34.72 0.44
C ASN A 45 16.30 -34.22 -0.86
N VAL A 46 15.97 -34.85 -2.00
CA VAL A 46 16.47 -34.41 -3.31
C VAL A 46 15.97 -33.01 -3.64
N LEU A 47 14.69 -32.71 -3.41
CA LEU A 47 14.16 -31.35 -3.63
C LEU A 47 14.89 -30.30 -2.77
N ARG A 48 15.17 -30.62 -1.50
CA ARG A 48 15.92 -29.73 -0.59
C ARG A 48 17.32 -29.41 -1.11
N VAL A 49 17.99 -30.36 -1.76
CA VAL A 49 19.30 -30.12 -2.40
C VAL A 49 19.18 -29.17 -3.59
N PHE A 50 18.13 -29.27 -4.41
CA PHE A 50 18.01 -28.44 -5.61
C PHE A 50 17.51 -27.01 -5.34
N VAL A 51 16.45 -26.86 -4.53
CA VAL A 51 15.71 -25.60 -4.37
C VAL A 51 15.49 -25.19 -2.92
N GLY A 52 16.01 -25.97 -1.97
CA GLY A 52 15.81 -25.74 -0.54
C GLY A 52 16.84 -24.81 0.08
N SER A 53 17.69 -25.36 0.95
CA SER A 53 18.54 -24.54 1.84
C SER A 53 19.80 -24.01 1.15
N PRO A 54 20.47 -22.98 1.72
CA PRO A 54 21.78 -22.51 1.26
C PRO A 54 22.90 -23.58 1.29
N TYR A 55 22.71 -24.69 2.00
CA TYR A 55 23.66 -25.82 1.98
C TYR A 55 23.52 -26.72 0.73
N GLY A 56 22.49 -26.50 -0.10
CA GLY A 56 22.30 -27.15 -1.39
C GLY A 56 22.65 -26.23 -2.56
N LEU A 57 22.18 -26.57 -3.77
CA LEU A 57 22.31 -25.73 -4.97
C LEU A 57 21.54 -24.42 -4.86
N ASN A 58 20.44 -24.41 -4.08
CA ASN A 58 19.58 -23.26 -3.85
C ASN A 58 19.17 -22.51 -5.14
N LEU A 59 18.86 -23.26 -6.20
CA LEU A 59 18.66 -22.71 -7.55
C LEU A 59 17.54 -21.67 -7.60
N ARG A 60 16.54 -21.79 -6.72
CA ARG A 60 15.46 -20.80 -6.59
C ARG A 60 16.03 -19.43 -6.24
N ASN A 61 16.79 -19.32 -5.16
CA ASN A 61 17.32 -18.02 -4.70
C ASN A 61 18.43 -17.51 -5.63
N VAL A 62 19.35 -18.36 -6.07
CA VAL A 62 20.42 -17.97 -6.99
C VAL A 62 19.86 -17.32 -8.27
N LEU A 63 18.78 -17.89 -8.83
CA LEU A 63 18.14 -17.35 -10.03
C LEU A 63 17.32 -16.08 -9.74
N TRP A 64 16.44 -16.11 -8.74
CA TRP A 64 15.53 -15.00 -8.47
C TRP A 64 16.22 -13.74 -7.94
N HIS A 65 17.43 -13.87 -7.40
CA HIS A 65 18.27 -12.74 -6.97
C HIS A 65 19.34 -12.34 -8.00
N GLY A 66 19.34 -12.96 -9.19
CA GLY A 66 20.23 -12.54 -10.28
C GLY A 66 21.71 -12.84 -10.05
N PHE A 67 22.04 -13.92 -9.34
CA PHE A 67 23.43 -14.36 -9.16
C PHE A 67 23.94 -15.25 -10.29
N ALA A 68 23.04 -15.83 -11.10
CA ALA A 68 23.43 -16.68 -12.22
C ALA A 68 23.29 -15.96 -13.56
N SER A 69 24.38 -15.94 -14.32
CA SER A 69 24.46 -15.44 -15.68
C SER A 69 23.79 -16.40 -16.67
N PRO A 70 23.43 -15.94 -17.88
CA PRO A 70 22.98 -16.82 -18.95
C PRO A 70 23.97 -17.98 -19.17
N GLN A 71 23.44 -19.20 -19.31
CA GLN A 71 24.19 -20.45 -19.51
C GLN A 71 25.04 -20.92 -18.33
N GLU A 72 25.13 -20.17 -17.24
CA GLU A 72 25.88 -20.57 -16.04
C GLU A 72 25.25 -21.77 -15.33
N ILE A 73 23.91 -21.83 -15.31
CA ILE A 73 23.17 -22.98 -14.78
C ILE A 73 23.08 -24.08 -15.84
N PRO A 74 23.66 -25.28 -15.60
CA PRO A 74 23.58 -26.38 -16.54
C PRO A 74 22.12 -26.79 -16.84
N VAL A 75 21.80 -26.97 -18.12
CA VAL A 75 20.45 -27.36 -18.59
C VAL A 75 19.96 -28.66 -17.93
N LYS A 76 20.89 -29.57 -17.59
CA LYS A 76 20.60 -30.82 -16.86
C LYS A 76 19.89 -30.59 -15.52
N TYR A 77 20.13 -29.48 -14.82
CA TYR A 77 19.43 -29.19 -13.57
C TYR A 77 17.97 -28.80 -13.81
N CYS A 78 17.70 -28.05 -14.88
CA CYS A 78 16.34 -27.74 -15.30
C CYS A 78 15.59 -29.03 -15.72
N ALA A 79 16.24 -29.87 -16.55
CA ALA A 79 15.68 -31.16 -16.94
C ALA A 79 15.39 -32.05 -15.74
N MET A 80 16.33 -32.15 -14.78
CA MET A 80 16.12 -32.92 -13.55
C MET A 80 14.95 -32.40 -12.73
N LEU A 81 14.82 -31.08 -12.56
CA LEU A 81 13.67 -30.50 -11.86
C LEU A 81 12.34 -30.76 -12.58
N LEU A 82 12.32 -30.77 -13.91
CA LEU A 82 11.12 -31.15 -14.67
C LEU A 82 10.74 -32.62 -14.42
N PHE A 83 11.73 -33.53 -14.48
CA PHE A 83 11.50 -34.95 -14.17
C PHE A 83 11.02 -35.16 -12.73
N LEU A 84 11.65 -34.49 -11.76
CA LEU A 84 11.21 -34.52 -10.37
C LEU A 84 9.78 -34.02 -10.21
N THR A 85 9.43 -32.91 -10.87
CA THR A 85 8.07 -32.34 -10.82
C THR A 85 7.04 -33.31 -11.39
N ALA A 86 7.34 -33.97 -12.51
CA ALA A 86 6.46 -34.98 -13.09
C ALA A 86 6.30 -36.20 -12.16
N GLY A 87 7.39 -36.67 -11.54
CA GLY A 87 7.37 -37.76 -10.57
C GLY A 87 6.55 -37.44 -9.32
N LEU A 88 6.67 -36.22 -8.78
CA LEU A 88 5.81 -35.74 -7.70
C LEU A 88 4.33 -35.79 -8.08
N GLY A 89 3.99 -35.39 -9.31
CA GLY A 89 2.62 -35.49 -9.82
C GLY A 89 2.05 -36.92 -9.77
N GLN A 90 2.86 -37.92 -10.12
CA GLN A 90 2.46 -39.34 -10.07
C GLN A 90 2.25 -39.83 -8.63
N LEU A 91 3.15 -39.45 -7.71
CA LEU A 91 3.03 -39.77 -6.29
C LEU A 91 1.78 -39.13 -5.69
N LEU A 92 1.53 -37.85 -6.00
CA LEU A 92 0.33 -37.14 -5.57
C LEU A 92 -0.93 -37.82 -6.09
N GLN A 93 -0.98 -38.19 -7.38
CA GLN A 93 -2.13 -38.87 -7.96
C GLN A 93 -2.43 -40.19 -7.23
N THR A 94 -1.38 -40.96 -6.92
CA THR A 94 -1.51 -42.21 -6.16
C THR A 94 -2.07 -41.96 -4.76
N TYR A 95 -1.52 -40.96 -4.06
CA TYR A 95 -1.98 -40.58 -2.73
C TYR A 95 -3.45 -40.13 -2.72
N LEU A 96 -3.87 -39.28 -3.66
CA LEU A 96 -5.25 -38.80 -3.77
C LEU A 96 -6.23 -39.96 -4.06
N LEU A 97 -5.84 -40.93 -4.89
CA LEU A 97 -6.66 -42.12 -5.16
C LEU A 97 -6.82 -42.99 -3.92
N GLN A 98 -5.75 -43.19 -3.14
CA GLN A 98 -5.78 -44.00 -1.92
C GLN A 98 -6.57 -43.35 -0.79
N THR A 99 -6.41 -42.05 -0.60
CA THR A 99 -7.03 -41.29 0.50
C THR A 99 -8.41 -40.74 0.16
N LYS A 100 -8.78 -40.73 -1.13
CA LYS A 100 -10.00 -40.09 -1.67
C LYS A 100 -10.09 -38.59 -1.34
N CYS A 101 -8.94 -37.95 -1.10
CA CYS A 101 -8.86 -36.51 -0.92
C CYS A 101 -9.03 -35.77 -2.27
N VAL A 102 -9.49 -34.52 -2.19
CA VAL A 102 -9.57 -33.62 -3.35
C VAL A 102 -8.53 -32.52 -3.16
N LEU A 103 -7.68 -32.33 -4.16
CA LEU A 103 -6.73 -31.22 -4.17
C LEU A 103 -7.46 -29.92 -4.49
N ILE A 104 -7.41 -28.97 -3.57
CA ILE A 104 -7.96 -27.63 -3.75
C ILE A 104 -6.80 -26.67 -3.99
N HIS A 105 -6.82 -25.99 -5.14
CA HIS A 105 -5.83 -24.98 -5.45
C HIS A 105 -6.15 -23.67 -4.75
N ARG A 106 -5.13 -23.07 -4.12
CA ARG A 106 -5.27 -21.72 -3.57
C ARG A 106 -5.62 -20.73 -4.71
N PRO A 107 -6.41 -19.67 -4.45
CA PRO A 107 -6.66 -18.65 -5.45
C PRO A 107 -5.38 -17.89 -5.80
N TYR A 108 -5.29 -17.36 -7.02
CA TYR A 108 -4.20 -16.45 -7.39
C TYR A 108 -4.41 -15.09 -6.73
N VAL A 109 -3.31 -14.42 -6.40
CA VAL A 109 -3.32 -13.04 -5.95
C VAL A 109 -3.65 -12.15 -7.15
N THR A 110 -4.64 -11.28 -6.97
CA THR A 110 -4.98 -10.22 -7.91
C THR A 110 -4.25 -8.96 -7.48
N LEU A 111 -3.50 -8.34 -8.38
CA LEU A 111 -2.92 -7.03 -8.15
C LEU A 111 -4.04 -5.99 -8.17
N ILE A 112 -4.36 -5.44 -7.00
CA ILE A 112 -5.38 -4.42 -6.82
C ILE A 112 -4.82 -3.01 -7.03
N SER A 113 -5.70 -2.01 -7.16
CA SER A 113 -5.32 -0.60 -7.26
C SER A 113 -4.43 -0.28 -8.47
N LEU A 114 -4.69 -0.90 -9.63
CA LEU A 114 -3.91 -0.65 -10.87
C LEU A 114 -3.98 0.83 -11.31
N GLU A 115 -5.06 1.54 -10.97
CA GLU A 115 -5.19 2.98 -11.16
C GLU A 115 -4.07 3.78 -10.46
N GLU A 116 -3.65 3.32 -9.27
CA GLU A 116 -2.54 3.89 -8.51
C GLU A 116 -1.19 3.60 -9.17
N LEU A 117 -1.12 2.77 -10.21
CA LEU A 117 0.13 2.47 -10.90
C LEU A 117 0.34 3.35 -12.14
N ASN A 118 -0.57 4.25 -12.49
CA ASN A 118 -0.35 5.14 -13.64
C ASN A 118 0.65 6.27 -13.28
N ILE A 119 1.95 5.96 -13.35
CA ILE A 119 3.07 6.82 -12.95
C ILE A 119 3.82 7.31 -14.19
N PHE A 120 4.24 6.35 -15.01
CA PHE A 120 4.92 6.55 -16.28
C PHE A 120 3.93 6.43 -17.44
N PRO A 121 4.14 7.19 -18.53
CA PRO A 121 3.37 7.02 -19.76
C PRO A 121 3.58 5.63 -20.36
N ASP A 122 2.68 5.26 -21.26
CA ASP A 122 2.80 4.02 -22.02
C ASP A 122 4.06 4.01 -22.89
N LEU A 123 4.79 2.90 -22.84
CA LEU A 123 6.03 2.73 -23.59
C LEU A 123 5.76 2.50 -25.08
N SER A 124 6.32 3.37 -25.91
CA SER A 124 6.23 3.25 -27.37
C SER A 124 7.27 2.26 -27.91
N HIS A 125 7.10 1.85 -29.18
CA HIS A 125 8.13 1.06 -29.87
C HIS A 125 9.49 1.77 -29.91
N GLU A 126 9.49 3.09 -30.08
CA GLU A 126 10.69 3.92 -30.09
C GLU A 126 11.38 3.89 -28.71
N THR A 127 10.63 4.06 -27.62
CA THR A 127 11.17 3.96 -26.26
C THR A 127 11.85 2.61 -26.02
N LEU A 128 11.23 1.52 -26.47
CA LEU A 128 11.77 0.17 -26.29
C LEU A 128 13.02 -0.08 -27.16
N SER A 129 13.11 0.53 -28.35
CA SER A 129 14.32 0.46 -29.17
C SER A 129 15.48 1.23 -28.53
N LEU A 130 15.23 2.43 -28.02
CA LEU A 130 16.23 3.20 -27.26
C LEU A 130 16.66 2.47 -25.98
N ALA A 131 15.73 1.78 -25.31
CA ALA A 131 16.05 0.95 -24.15
C ALA A 131 17.05 -0.17 -24.50
N GLU A 132 16.90 -0.83 -25.66
CA GLU A 132 17.85 -1.88 -26.12
C GLU A 132 19.26 -1.33 -26.40
N GLU A 133 19.37 -0.06 -26.81
CA GLU A 133 20.65 0.64 -26.95
C GLU A 133 21.22 1.00 -25.58
N LEU A 134 20.42 1.60 -24.70
CA LEU A 134 20.81 2.00 -23.34
C LEU A 134 21.31 0.81 -22.51
N VAL A 135 20.70 -0.36 -22.64
CA VAL A 135 21.14 -1.59 -21.96
C VAL A 135 22.61 -1.92 -22.30
N LYS A 136 23.09 -1.62 -23.50
CA LYS A 136 24.47 -1.92 -23.91
C LYS A 136 25.48 -0.88 -23.40
N LEU A 137 25.01 0.32 -23.11
CA LEU A 137 25.83 1.49 -22.80
C LEU A 137 25.88 1.78 -21.29
N SER A 138 24.82 1.47 -20.57
CA SER A 138 24.69 1.83 -19.15
C SER A 138 25.63 1.02 -18.26
N SER A 139 26.30 1.70 -17.32
CA SER A 139 27.11 1.08 -16.27
C SER A 139 26.26 0.30 -15.24
N PHE A 140 24.94 0.50 -15.25
CA PHE A 140 23.98 -0.28 -14.45
C PHE A 140 23.91 -1.75 -14.87
N VAL A 141 24.33 -2.08 -16.10
CA VAL A 141 24.19 -3.43 -16.67
C VAL A 141 25.51 -4.19 -16.58
N LEU A 142 25.47 -5.33 -15.88
CA LEU A 142 26.54 -6.33 -15.98
C LEU A 142 26.60 -6.88 -17.40
N LYS A 143 27.77 -6.81 -18.05
CA LYS A 143 27.97 -7.30 -19.43
C LYS A 143 27.55 -8.76 -19.61
N THR A 144 27.80 -9.62 -18.62
CA THR A 144 27.39 -11.02 -18.63
C THR A 144 25.87 -11.21 -18.61
N MET A 145 25.14 -10.25 -18.06
CA MET A 145 23.68 -10.28 -17.91
C MET A 145 22.91 -9.66 -19.08
N LEU A 146 23.62 -9.02 -20.03
CA LEU A 146 23.05 -8.39 -21.22
C LEU A 146 21.98 -9.24 -21.93
N PRO A 147 22.17 -10.57 -22.14
CA PRO A 147 21.15 -11.39 -22.79
C PRO A 147 19.80 -11.41 -22.06
N PHE A 148 19.77 -11.36 -20.72
CA PHE A 148 18.52 -11.34 -19.96
C PHE A 148 17.78 -10.01 -20.08
N TRP A 149 18.50 -8.88 -20.12
CA TRP A 149 17.90 -7.57 -20.38
C TRP A 149 17.22 -7.52 -21.75
N ILE A 150 17.91 -7.94 -22.81
CA ILE A 150 17.34 -7.97 -24.17
C ILE A 150 16.14 -8.91 -24.24
N ALA A 151 16.23 -10.09 -23.60
CA ALA A 151 15.13 -11.04 -23.54
C ALA A 151 13.90 -10.47 -22.79
N ALA A 152 14.12 -9.68 -21.73
CA ALA A 152 13.04 -9.02 -20.99
C ALA A 152 12.31 -7.98 -21.86
N LEU A 153 13.06 -7.11 -22.57
CA LEU A 153 12.48 -6.12 -23.49
C LEU A 153 11.75 -6.79 -24.66
N THR A 154 12.33 -7.87 -25.20
CA THR A 154 11.69 -8.68 -26.25
C THR A 154 10.39 -9.32 -25.76
N ALA A 155 10.37 -9.85 -24.53
CA ALA A 155 9.16 -10.40 -23.93
C ALA A 155 8.06 -9.33 -23.77
N PHE A 156 8.43 -8.11 -23.38
CA PHE A 156 7.50 -6.99 -23.31
C PHE A 156 6.90 -6.64 -24.68
N LYS A 157 7.74 -6.51 -25.72
CA LYS A 157 7.30 -6.27 -27.11
C LYS A 157 6.33 -7.33 -27.63
N GLN A 158 6.48 -8.57 -27.16
CA GLN A 158 5.62 -9.71 -27.53
C GLN A 158 4.36 -9.86 -26.66
N GLY A 159 4.08 -8.93 -25.75
CA GLY A 159 2.95 -9.02 -24.82
C GLY A 159 3.11 -10.08 -23.73
N ARG A 160 4.31 -10.65 -23.56
CA ARG A 160 4.63 -11.64 -22.51
C ARG A 160 5.08 -10.92 -21.24
N TYR A 161 4.17 -10.17 -20.63
CA TYR A 161 4.47 -9.26 -19.50
C TYR A 161 5.02 -9.96 -18.26
N ALA A 162 4.48 -11.14 -17.90
CA ALA A 162 5.04 -11.94 -16.81
C ALA A 162 6.48 -12.38 -17.08
N ASP A 163 6.76 -12.86 -18.30
CA ASP A 163 8.12 -13.27 -18.66
C ASP A 163 9.10 -12.09 -18.66
N CYS A 164 8.63 -10.90 -19.08
CA CYS A 164 9.39 -9.66 -18.95
C CYS A 164 9.79 -9.40 -17.50
N MET A 165 8.83 -9.42 -16.56
CA MET A 165 9.10 -9.16 -15.14
C MET A 165 10.01 -10.21 -14.51
N ILE A 166 9.78 -11.49 -14.82
CA ILE A 166 10.61 -12.60 -14.32
C ILE A 166 12.07 -12.44 -14.75
N LEU A 167 12.32 -11.92 -15.95
CA LEU A 167 13.68 -11.67 -16.44
C LEU A 167 14.25 -10.35 -15.89
N LEU A 168 13.45 -9.29 -15.85
CA LEU A 168 13.87 -7.93 -15.51
C LEU A 168 14.16 -7.74 -14.01
N LEU A 169 13.34 -8.28 -13.12
CA LEU A 169 13.47 -8.06 -11.67
C LEU A 169 14.83 -8.51 -11.13
N PRO A 170 15.34 -9.71 -11.45
CA PRO A 170 16.70 -10.10 -11.06
C PRO A 170 17.78 -9.18 -11.63
N GLN A 171 17.56 -8.59 -12.81
CA GLN A 171 18.52 -7.66 -13.40
C GLN A 171 18.54 -6.31 -12.72
N LEU A 172 17.37 -5.80 -12.31
CA LEU A 172 17.29 -4.61 -11.47
C LEU A 172 18.01 -4.84 -10.14
N GLU A 173 17.83 -6.03 -9.54
CA GLU A 173 18.54 -6.39 -8.31
C GLU A 173 20.06 -6.40 -8.52
N ALA A 174 20.54 -7.03 -9.61
CA ALA A 174 21.95 -7.08 -9.93
C ALA A 174 22.57 -5.69 -10.22
N GLY A 175 21.87 -4.84 -10.97
CA GLY A 175 22.31 -3.47 -11.26
C GLY A 175 22.33 -2.58 -10.02
N LEU A 176 21.33 -2.70 -9.15
CA LEU A 176 21.33 -2.01 -7.85
C LEU A 176 22.46 -2.51 -6.96
N ARG A 177 22.78 -3.81 -7.01
CA ARG A 177 23.89 -4.40 -6.24
C ARG A 177 25.24 -3.84 -6.68
N LEU A 178 25.43 -3.61 -7.97
CA LEU A 178 26.62 -2.90 -8.48
C LEU A 178 26.77 -1.53 -7.83
N ILE A 179 25.72 -0.71 -7.86
CA ILE A 179 25.77 0.64 -7.28
C ILE A 179 25.94 0.57 -5.76
N PHE A 180 25.18 -0.29 -5.09
CA PHE A 180 25.24 -0.47 -3.64
C PHE A 180 26.65 -0.84 -3.17
N THR A 181 27.30 -1.79 -3.84
CA THR A 181 28.65 -2.23 -3.46
C THR A 181 29.72 -1.19 -3.74
N ALA A 182 29.59 -0.43 -4.83
CA ALA A 182 30.48 0.68 -5.14
C ALA A 182 30.32 1.83 -4.12
N THR A 183 29.10 2.25 -3.84
CA THR A 183 28.79 3.40 -2.97
C THR A 183 29.09 3.13 -1.50
N ASN A 184 28.80 1.92 -1.01
CA ASN A 184 29.13 1.50 0.36
C ASN A 184 30.54 0.89 0.48
N LYS A 185 31.37 0.95 -0.57
CA LYS A 185 32.77 0.46 -0.59
C LYS A 185 32.91 -1.00 -0.13
N CYS A 186 31.99 -1.87 -0.53
CA CYS A 186 31.96 -3.28 -0.15
C CYS A 186 31.94 -4.22 -1.39
N PRO A 187 32.98 -4.20 -2.24
CA PRO A 187 33.00 -4.91 -3.53
C PRO A 187 32.83 -6.42 -3.40
N ASN A 188 33.30 -7.00 -2.29
CA ASN A 188 33.21 -8.43 -2.03
C ASN A 188 31.75 -8.94 -2.10
N ARG A 189 30.77 -8.09 -1.76
CA ARG A 189 29.35 -8.41 -1.64
C ARG A 189 28.58 -8.46 -2.97
N LEU A 190 29.25 -8.23 -4.10
CA LEU A 190 28.62 -8.17 -5.42
C LEU A 190 28.17 -9.54 -5.94
N LEU A 191 29.00 -10.57 -5.75
CA LEU A 191 28.71 -11.94 -6.21
C LEU A 191 28.77 -12.97 -5.07
N THR A 192 28.68 -12.53 -3.81
CA THR A 192 28.69 -13.47 -2.67
C THR A 192 27.38 -14.22 -2.62
N ALA A 193 27.46 -15.51 -2.95
CA ALA A 193 26.40 -16.49 -2.81
C ALA A 193 26.86 -17.64 -1.90
N GLU A 194 27.46 -17.31 -0.75
CA GLU A 194 28.05 -18.28 0.17
C GLU A 194 27.00 -18.86 1.13
N SER A 195 27.18 -20.11 1.56
CA SER A 195 26.30 -20.75 2.54
C SER A 195 26.37 -20.12 3.94
N SER A 196 27.47 -19.41 4.24
CA SER A 196 27.74 -18.72 5.51
C SER A 196 27.38 -17.24 5.52
N ALA A 197 26.99 -16.65 4.39
CA ALA A 197 26.67 -15.23 4.27
C ALA A 197 25.28 -15.02 3.66
N VAL A 198 24.57 -14.00 4.12
CA VAL A 198 23.28 -13.63 3.53
C VAL A 198 23.53 -13.02 2.14
N TYR A 199 22.67 -13.36 1.18
CA TYR A 199 22.70 -12.75 -0.15
C TYR A 199 22.48 -11.23 -0.05
N THR A 200 23.21 -10.44 -0.83
CA THR A 200 22.91 -9.02 -1.00
C THR A 200 21.68 -8.85 -1.89
N THR A 201 20.51 -8.75 -1.27
CA THR A 201 19.20 -8.70 -1.96
C THR A 201 18.58 -7.30 -1.95
N PHE A 202 17.43 -7.12 -2.60
CA PHE A 202 16.65 -5.87 -2.50
C PHE A 202 16.44 -5.43 -1.04
N ASP A 203 16.09 -6.36 -0.14
CA ASP A 203 15.82 -6.04 1.27
C ASP A 203 17.03 -5.40 1.94
N GLU A 204 18.22 -5.91 1.65
CA GLU A 204 19.45 -5.41 2.24
C GLU A 204 19.91 -4.10 1.57
N MET A 205 19.78 -4.01 0.25
CA MET A 205 20.17 -2.80 -0.49
C MET A 205 19.27 -1.61 -0.21
N LEU A 206 17.98 -1.86 0.08
CA LEU A 206 16.99 -0.82 0.35
C LEU A 206 16.88 -0.47 1.84
N ALA A 207 17.64 -1.12 2.73
CA ALA A 207 17.62 -0.85 4.16
C ALA A 207 18.29 0.49 4.51
N LYS A 208 17.88 1.10 5.64
CA LYS A 208 18.46 2.37 6.14
C LYS A 208 19.93 2.22 6.55
N GLN A 209 20.24 1.10 7.19
CA GLN A 209 21.55 0.80 7.75
C GLN A 209 22.01 -0.56 7.24
N LEU A 210 23.33 -0.70 7.13
CA LEU A 210 24.01 -1.94 6.84
C LEU A 210 24.06 -2.83 8.10
N ASN A 211 24.49 -4.09 7.94
CA ASN A 211 24.58 -5.04 9.06
C ASN A 211 25.57 -4.62 10.16
N ASN A 212 26.51 -3.74 9.85
CA ASN A 212 27.46 -3.12 10.79
C ASN A 212 26.96 -1.77 11.35
N GLU A 213 25.66 -1.48 11.22
CA GLU A 213 24.99 -0.25 11.67
C GLU A 213 25.38 1.04 10.94
N GLU A 214 26.31 0.97 9.99
CA GLU A 214 26.66 2.10 9.12
C GLU A 214 25.48 2.52 8.25
N ILE A 215 25.39 3.82 7.97
CA ILE A 215 24.32 4.38 7.13
C ILE A 215 24.53 3.91 5.69
N ASN A 216 23.50 3.30 5.10
CA ASN A 216 23.52 2.92 3.70
C ASN A 216 23.58 4.17 2.80
N GLN A 217 24.58 4.22 1.93
CA GLN A 217 24.84 5.36 1.04
C GLN A 217 24.07 5.28 -0.29
N LEU A 218 23.45 4.14 -0.62
CA LEU A 218 22.69 3.97 -1.86
C LEU A 218 21.59 5.05 -2.07
N PRO A 219 20.81 5.45 -1.05
CA PRO A 219 19.78 6.48 -1.21
C PRO A 219 20.33 7.84 -1.66
N LEU A 220 21.60 8.18 -1.36
CA LEU A 220 22.20 9.44 -1.82
C LEU A 220 22.44 9.44 -3.34
N VAL A 221 22.68 8.26 -3.93
CA VAL A 221 22.95 8.11 -5.37
C VAL A 221 21.66 7.89 -6.17
N LEU A 222 20.70 7.15 -5.62
CA LEU A 222 19.40 6.93 -6.26
C LEU A 222 18.41 8.08 -6.07
N GLU A 223 18.58 8.86 -5.01
CA GLU A 223 17.62 9.85 -4.51
C GLU A 223 16.31 9.24 -3.99
N GLU A 224 15.58 10.05 -3.23
CA GLU A 224 14.33 9.66 -2.57
C GLU A 224 13.25 9.16 -3.54
N PRO A 225 12.99 9.77 -4.71
CA PRO A 225 11.93 9.31 -5.62
C PRO A 225 12.15 7.88 -6.14
N ALA A 226 13.39 7.53 -6.51
CA ALA A 226 13.70 6.18 -6.99
C ALA A 226 13.64 5.15 -5.85
N MET A 227 14.07 5.54 -4.65
CA MET A 227 13.95 4.71 -3.46
C MET A 227 12.47 4.44 -3.12
N GLU A 228 11.62 5.47 -3.11
CA GLU A 228 10.18 5.31 -2.86
C GLU A 228 9.52 4.40 -3.91
N PHE A 229 9.90 4.52 -5.19
CA PHE A 229 9.35 3.65 -6.24
C PHE A 229 9.69 2.18 -5.99
N LEU A 230 10.95 1.89 -5.64
CA LEU A 230 11.40 0.54 -5.31
C LEU A 230 10.68 -0.01 -4.08
N TRP A 231 10.49 0.81 -3.03
CA TRP A 231 9.76 0.42 -1.83
C TRP A 231 8.28 0.10 -2.12
N ASP A 232 7.61 0.92 -2.94
CA ASP A 232 6.22 0.70 -3.36
C ASP A 232 6.03 -0.61 -4.09
N PHE A 233 6.82 -0.87 -5.14
CA PHE A 233 6.63 -2.03 -6.00
C PHE A 233 7.14 -3.34 -5.39
N LEU A 234 8.12 -3.28 -4.49
CA LEU A 234 8.82 -4.47 -3.98
C LEU A 234 8.50 -4.81 -2.53
N ASN A 235 8.24 -3.83 -1.66
CA ASN A 235 8.29 -4.05 -0.20
C ASN A 235 7.01 -3.68 0.56
N HIS A 236 6.38 -2.53 0.29
CA HIS A 236 5.21 -2.10 1.05
C HIS A 236 4.10 -3.15 1.08
N GLN A 237 3.56 -3.40 2.28
CA GLN A 237 2.60 -4.49 2.51
C GLN A 237 1.33 -4.37 1.67
N GLU A 238 0.83 -3.15 1.50
CA GLU A 238 -0.34 -2.82 0.67
C GLU A 238 0.06 -2.46 -0.78
N GLY A 239 1.35 -2.56 -1.12
CA GLY A 239 1.88 -2.36 -2.46
C GLY A 239 1.85 -3.63 -3.31
N PRO A 240 2.20 -3.52 -4.60
CA PRO A 240 2.14 -4.64 -5.55
C PRO A 240 3.02 -5.85 -5.21
N ARG A 241 4.11 -5.66 -4.44
CA ARG A 241 5.09 -6.70 -4.04
C ARG A 241 5.42 -7.71 -5.15
N ILE A 242 5.63 -7.19 -6.36
CA ILE A 242 5.60 -7.99 -7.59
C ILE A 242 6.62 -9.13 -7.58
N ARG A 243 7.80 -8.87 -7.01
CA ARG A 243 8.90 -9.83 -6.94
C ARG A 243 8.52 -11.01 -6.06
N ASP A 244 7.93 -10.75 -4.90
CA ASP A 244 7.55 -11.79 -3.95
C ASP A 244 6.48 -12.68 -4.57
N HIS A 245 5.37 -12.09 -5.00
CA HIS A 245 4.26 -12.84 -5.57
C HIS A 245 4.65 -13.64 -6.83
N LEU A 246 5.46 -13.08 -7.73
CA LEU A 246 5.97 -13.82 -8.89
C LEU A 246 6.90 -14.97 -8.47
N SER A 247 7.79 -14.73 -7.51
CA SER A 247 8.76 -15.74 -7.06
C SER A 247 8.11 -16.93 -6.36
N HIS A 248 6.99 -16.71 -5.66
CA HIS A 248 6.18 -17.75 -5.00
C HIS A 248 5.10 -18.35 -5.92
N GLY A 249 5.01 -17.90 -7.18
CA GLY A 249 4.01 -18.40 -8.14
C GLY A 249 2.59 -17.94 -7.86
N GLU A 250 2.40 -16.92 -7.02
CA GLU A 250 1.11 -16.46 -6.54
C GLU A 250 0.29 -15.68 -7.57
N ILE A 251 0.90 -15.29 -8.70
CA ILE A 251 0.23 -14.58 -9.78
C ILE A 251 0.05 -15.50 -10.98
N ASN A 252 -1.12 -15.40 -11.62
CA ASN A 252 -1.37 -16.05 -12.90
C ASN A 252 -0.53 -15.39 -14.02
N LEU A 253 0.51 -16.09 -14.48
CA LEU A 253 1.43 -15.56 -15.49
C LEU A 253 0.75 -15.21 -16.83
N LYS A 254 -0.36 -15.88 -17.18
CA LYS A 254 -1.08 -15.61 -18.44
C LYS A 254 -1.92 -14.33 -18.37
N ALA A 255 -2.31 -13.93 -17.17
CA ALA A 255 -3.16 -12.76 -16.91
C ALA A 255 -2.39 -11.64 -16.19
N PHE A 256 -1.06 -11.62 -16.33
CA PHE A 256 -0.24 -10.61 -15.68
C PHE A 256 -0.52 -9.22 -16.28
N PRO A 257 -0.83 -8.19 -15.46
CA PRO A 257 -1.22 -6.87 -15.96
C PRO A 257 -0.12 -6.20 -16.77
N ARG A 258 -0.48 -5.66 -17.94
CA ARG A 258 0.42 -4.86 -18.79
C ARG A 258 0.91 -3.63 -18.05
N GLU A 259 0.02 -3.00 -17.30
CA GLU A 259 0.21 -1.74 -16.58
C GLU A 259 1.40 -1.87 -15.63
N VAL A 260 1.44 -2.93 -14.83
CA VAL A 260 2.53 -3.23 -13.89
C VAL A 260 3.86 -3.39 -14.61
N ALA A 261 3.87 -4.15 -15.72
CA ALA A 261 5.08 -4.34 -16.52
C ALA A 261 5.54 -3.03 -17.17
N ASN A 262 4.62 -2.20 -17.65
CA ASN A 262 4.92 -0.90 -18.25
C ASN A 262 5.66 0.00 -17.24
N GLN A 263 5.15 0.10 -16.02
CA GLN A 263 5.77 0.93 -14.98
C GLN A 263 7.18 0.44 -14.62
N MET A 264 7.38 -0.86 -14.48
CA MET A 264 8.68 -1.42 -14.13
C MET A 264 9.71 -1.30 -15.26
N VAL A 265 9.31 -1.52 -16.52
CA VAL A 265 10.20 -1.31 -17.67
C VAL A 265 10.53 0.17 -17.81
N ALA A 266 9.55 1.07 -17.66
CA ALA A 266 9.77 2.51 -17.70
C ALA A 266 10.77 2.95 -16.64
N PHE A 267 10.58 2.52 -15.39
CA PHE A 267 11.52 2.78 -14.31
C PHE A 267 12.92 2.20 -14.60
N ALA A 268 13.00 0.97 -15.12
CA ALA A 268 14.28 0.38 -15.52
C ALA A 268 15.00 1.24 -16.57
N VAL A 269 14.28 1.76 -17.57
CA VAL A 269 14.83 2.68 -18.57
C VAL A 269 15.37 3.96 -17.92
N THR A 270 14.69 4.51 -16.92
CA THR A 270 15.19 5.69 -16.20
C THR A 270 16.50 5.40 -15.45
N LEU A 271 16.63 4.23 -14.81
CA LEU A 271 17.89 3.81 -14.18
C LEU A 271 18.99 3.62 -15.22
N LEU A 272 18.71 2.93 -16.32
CA LEU A 272 19.68 2.76 -17.41
C LEU A 272 20.20 4.12 -17.89
N CYS A 273 19.30 5.07 -18.14
CA CYS A 273 19.65 6.41 -18.61
C CYS A 273 20.42 7.22 -17.56
N ARG A 274 20.05 7.12 -16.27
CA ARG A 274 20.72 7.79 -15.15
C ARG A 274 22.17 7.34 -15.00
N PHE A 275 22.44 6.06 -15.21
CA PHE A 275 23.75 5.43 -15.04
C PHE A 275 24.49 5.17 -16.36
N SER A 276 24.16 5.93 -17.41
CA SER A 276 24.97 6.03 -18.63
C SER A 276 25.95 7.21 -18.55
N ASP A 277 27.05 7.13 -19.31
CA ASP A 277 28.10 8.16 -19.35
C ASP A 277 27.57 9.56 -19.67
N GLU A 278 28.26 10.59 -19.18
CA GLU A 278 27.83 12.01 -19.30
C GLU A 278 27.64 12.47 -20.75
N ASP A 279 28.39 11.90 -21.70
CA ASP A 279 28.28 12.19 -23.14
C ASP A 279 26.92 11.77 -23.75
N MET A 280 26.07 11.08 -22.99
CA MET A 280 24.75 10.58 -23.41
C MET A 280 23.60 11.55 -23.13
N VAL A 281 23.86 12.86 -23.04
CA VAL A 281 22.83 13.92 -22.86
C VAL A 281 21.70 13.78 -23.89
N ALA A 282 22.02 13.37 -25.12
CA ALA A 282 21.05 13.15 -26.18
C ALA A 282 19.93 12.16 -25.81
N PHE A 283 20.24 11.11 -25.03
CA PHE A 283 19.22 10.17 -24.55
C PHE A 283 18.34 10.78 -23.46
N LYS A 284 18.93 11.53 -22.53
CA LYS A 284 18.20 12.17 -21.42
C LYS A 284 17.20 13.21 -21.91
N GLU A 285 17.56 13.94 -22.95
CA GLU A 285 16.70 14.96 -23.59
C GLU A 285 15.79 14.41 -24.69
N HIS A 286 15.90 13.13 -25.02
CA HIS A 286 15.09 12.52 -26.07
C HIS A 286 13.59 12.60 -25.75
N VAL A 287 12.76 12.93 -26.74
CA VAL A 287 11.33 13.26 -26.56
C VAL A 287 10.52 12.17 -25.85
N VAL A 288 10.88 10.89 -26.05
CA VAL A 288 10.21 9.75 -25.38
C VAL A 288 10.84 9.32 -24.06
N ILE A 289 12.07 9.76 -23.74
CA ILE A 289 12.78 9.39 -22.51
C ILE A 289 12.62 10.48 -21.44
N LYS A 290 12.68 11.76 -21.85
CA LYS A 290 12.53 12.91 -20.96
C LYS A 290 11.25 12.85 -20.10
N PRO A 291 10.07 12.47 -20.62
CA PRO A 291 8.88 12.28 -19.80
C PRO A 291 9.07 11.20 -18.72
N LEU A 292 9.76 10.10 -19.03
CA LEU A 292 10.05 9.05 -18.06
C LEU A 292 10.96 9.59 -16.94
N MET A 293 12.02 10.31 -17.30
CA MET A 293 12.94 10.91 -16.32
C MET A 293 12.23 11.91 -15.40
N ASN A 294 11.33 12.74 -15.95
CA ASN A 294 10.53 13.68 -15.17
C ASN A 294 9.57 12.96 -14.20
N CYS A 295 8.88 11.91 -14.67
CA CYS A 295 8.02 11.10 -13.81
C CYS A 295 8.80 10.44 -12.67
N ALA A 296 9.99 9.87 -12.97
CA ALA A 296 10.84 9.25 -11.97
C ALA A 296 11.35 10.26 -10.94
N GLY A 297 11.80 11.45 -11.37
CA GLY A 297 12.31 12.49 -10.47
C GLY A 297 11.24 13.13 -9.59
N CYS A 298 9.97 13.07 -9.98
CA CYS A 298 8.84 13.58 -9.22
C CYS A 298 8.04 12.48 -8.50
N TYR A 299 8.52 11.24 -8.52
CA TYR A 299 7.79 10.13 -7.92
C TYR A 299 7.61 10.35 -6.42
N ARG A 300 6.41 9.97 -5.94
CA ARG A 300 6.06 9.91 -4.54
C ARG A 300 5.40 8.59 -4.26
N SER A 301 5.71 7.98 -3.12
CA SER A 301 5.07 6.75 -2.68
C SER A 301 3.55 6.87 -2.71
N ARG A 302 2.88 5.88 -3.27
CA ARG A 302 1.41 5.73 -3.35
C ARG A 302 0.91 4.64 -2.41
N PHE A 303 1.74 3.65 -2.09
CA PHE A 303 1.37 2.52 -1.23
C PHE A 303 1.88 2.61 0.21
N HIS A 304 2.66 3.63 0.57
CA HIS A 304 3.02 3.87 1.97
C HIS A 304 1.78 4.25 2.81
N PRO A 305 1.68 3.83 4.09
CA PRO A 305 0.53 4.15 4.94
C PRO A 305 0.18 5.64 5.07
N ILE A 306 1.17 6.54 4.95
CA ILE A 306 0.93 8.01 4.90
C ILE A 306 0.13 8.38 3.64
N SER A 307 0.54 7.87 2.48
CA SER A 307 -0.10 8.16 1.19
C SER A 307 -1.51 7.57 1.12
N LEU A 308 -1.68 6.36 1.65
CA LEU A 308 -2.99 5.71 1.75
C LEU A 308 -3.92 6.47 2.70
N LEU A 309 -3.42 6.99 3.82
CA LEU A 309 -4.23 7.81 4.72
C LEU A 309 -4.69 9.11 4.04
N LYS A 310 -3.82 9.78 3.28
CA LYS A 310 -4.20 10.97 2.50
C LYS A 310 -5.34 10.66 1.52
N LYS A 311 -5.24 9.55 0.79
CA LYS A 311 -6.32 9.07 -0.10
C LYS A 311 -7.62 8.84 0.66
N GLN A 312 -7.56 8.09 1.77
CA GLN A 312 -8.73 7.80 2.63
C GLN A 312 -9.41 9.08 3.13
N VAL A 313 -8.63 10.09 3.55
CA VAL A 313 -9.17 11.38 3.98
C VAL A 313 -9.89 12.08 2.82
N LEU A 314 -9.28 12.16 1.64
CA LEU A 314 -9.88 12.85 0.48
C LEU A 314 -11.15 12.13 -0.02
N GLU A 315 -11.19 10.80 0.03
CA GLU A 315 -12.38 10.01 -0.30
C GLU A 315 -13.51 10.22 0.73
N CYS A 316 -13.18 10.23 2.02
CA CYS A 316 -14.13 10.55 3.08
C CYS A 316 -14.67 11.97 2.96
N MET A 317 -13.81 12.95 2.67
CA MET A 317 -14.19 14.34 2.43
C MET A 317 -15.20 14.44 1.29
N LYS A 318 -14.91 13.81 0.14
CA LYS A 318 -15.83 13.75 -1.01
C LYS A 318 -17.17 13.09 -0.64
N SER A 319 -17.14 11.99 0.10
CA SER A 319 -18.36 11.31 0.56
C SER A 319 -19.22 12.21 1.46
N ILE A 320 -18.61 12.94 2.40
CA ILE A 320 -19.33 13.88 3.27
C ILE A 320 -19.85 15.09 2.48
N HIS A 321 -19.13 15.53 1.45
CA HIS A 321 -19.58 16.63 0.58
C HIS A 321 -20.93 16.32 -0.08
N LEU A 322 -21.17 15.07 -0.48
CA LEU A 322 -22.45 14.64 -1.07
C LEU A 322 -23.67 14.85 -0.15
N TRP A 323 -23.47 15.04 1.16
CA TRP A 323 -24.58 15.22 2.10
C TRP A 323 -25.42 16.47 1.81
N SER A 324 -24.83 17.53 1.23
CA SER A 324 -25.55 18.74 0.83
C SER A 324 -26.49 18.51 -0.37
N GLU A 325 -26.21 17.48 -1.16
CA GLU A 325 -26.95 17.11 -2.38
C GLU A 325 -28.02 16.04 -2.11
N LEU A 326 -28.08 15.51 -0.88
CA LEU A 326 -29.02 14.45 -0.52
C LEU A 326 -30.47 14.93 -0.57
N PRO A 327 -31.42 14.03 -0.90
CA PRO A 327 -32.82 14.40 -1.04
C PRO A 327 -33.42 14.84 0.30
N ILE A 328 -34.07 16.01 0.30
CA ILE A 328 -34.68 16.63 1.48
C ILE A 328 -36.20 16.52 1.39
N VAL A 329 -36.85 16.24 2.52
CA VAL A 329 -38.32 16.28 2.64
C VAL A 329 -38.79 17.74 2.63
N PRO A 330 -39.82 18.11 1.83
CA PRO A 330 -40.35 19.48 1.81
C PRO A 330 -40.77 19.97 3.20
N GLU A 331 -40.39 21.21 3.55
CA GLU A 331 -40.61 21.78 4.88
C GLU A 331 -42.08 21.76 5.34
N GLU A 332 -43.01 21.95 4.40
CA GLU A 332 -44.46 21.85 4.64
C GLU A 332 -44.88 20.50 5.23
N GLN A 333 -44.24 19.41 4.79
CA GLN A 333 -44.51 18.05 5.27
C GLN A 333 -43.84 17.76 6.61
N VAL A 334 -42.75 18.48 6.91
CA VAL A 334 -42.05 18.41 8.19
C VAL A 334 -42.84 19.13 9.28
N GLN A 335 -43.35 20.33 8.99
CA GLN A 335 -44.16 21.14 9.92
C GLN A 335 -45.51 20.48 10.25
N ALA A 336 -46.04 19.67 9.35
CA ALA A 336 -47.26 18.89 9.59
C ALA A 336 -47.12 17.79 10.66
N ILE A 337 -45.88 17.45 11.08
CA ILE A 337 -45.60 16.43 12.09
C ILE A 337 -45.48 17.09 13.47
N LYS A 338 -46.50 16.88 14.31
CA LYS A 338 -46.56 17.43 15.67
C LYS A 338 -45.42 16.90 16.56
N GLY A 339 -44.73 17.81 17.27
CA GLY A 339 -43.75 17.47 18.31
C GLY A 339 -42.29 17.40 17.85
N PHE A 340 -41.96 17.95 16.68
CA PHE A 340 -40.58 18.11 16.24
C PHE A 340 -40.07 19.52 16.56
N GLU A 341 -39.39 19.68 17.69
CA GLU A 341 -38.64 20.90 18.04
C GLU A 341 -37.19 20.72 17.57
N GLY A 342 -36.80 21.36 16.48
CA GLY A 342 -35.49 21.10 15.87
C GLY A 342 -34.87 22.35 15.27
N ASN A 343 -33.79 22.85 15.90
CA ASN A 343 -32.64 23.53 15.26
C ASN A 343 -31.67 24.15 16.29
N ALA A 344 -32.11 24.49 17.52
CA ALA A 344 -31.28 25.22 18.49
C ALA A 344 -30.02 24.46 18.96
N GLU A 345 -30.14 23.15 19.17
CA GLU A 345 -29.02 22.31 19.63
C GLU A 345 -27.98 22.12 18.53
N ALA A 346 -28.40 21.90 17.28
CA ALA A 346 -27.50 21.76 16.13
C ALA A 346 -26.61 23.01 15.93
N SER A 347 -27.17 24.21 16.09
CA SER A 347 -26.41 25.47 16.05
C SER A 347 -25.32 25.54 17.11
N THR A 348 -25.55 24.97 18.31
CA THR A 348 -24.53 24.94 19.38
C THR A 348 -23.35 24.05 19.02
N PHE A 349 -23.60 22.91 18.37
CA PHE A 349 -22.53 22.03 17.88
C PHE A 349 -21.71 22.67 16.77
N VAL A 350 -22.38 23.35 15.83
CA VAL A 350 -21.71 24.08 14.74
C VAL A 350 -20.78 25.15 15.31
N LEU A 351 -21.24 25.93 16.29
CA LEU A 351 -20.41 26.95 16.96
C LEU A 351 -19.20 26.35 17.68
N LYS A 352 -19.39 25.27 18.46
CA LYS A 352 -18.27 24.56 19.12
C LYS A 352 -17.26 24.01 18.11
N THR A 353 -17.74 23.50 16.98
CA THR A 353 -16.88 22.95 15.93
C THR A 353 -16.08 24.06 15.25
N ALA A 354 -16.73 25.18 14.93
CA ALA A 354 -16.07 26.36 14.36
C ALA A 354 -15.01 26.93 15.32
N GLU A 355 -15.31 27.00 16.62
CA GLU A 355 -14.35 27.46 17.65
C GLU A 355 -13.09 26.58 17.66
N ILE A 356 -13.24 25.26 17.67
CA ILE A 356 -12.10 24.33 17.62
C ILE A 356 -11.33 24.50 16.30
N LEU A 357 -12.02 24.60 15.16
CA LEU A 357 -11.36 24.83 13.86
C LEU A 357 -10.54 26.13 13.86
N SER A 358 -11.07 27.22 14.40
CA SER A 358 -10.34 28.48 14.54
C SER A 358 -9.12 28.34 15.45
N GLN A 359 -9.20 27.55 16.53
CA GLN A 359 -8.02 27.24 17.34
C GLN A 359 -6.99 26.41 16.57
N LEU A 360 -7.40 25.52 15.67
CA LEU A 360 -6.49 24.70 14.87
C LEU A 360 -5.80 25.50 13.75
N GLN A 361 -6.42 26.57 13.27
CA GLN A 361 -5.88 27.42 12.20
C GLN A 361 -4.50 28.01 12.53
N GLN A 362 -4.23 28.30 13.79
CA GLN A 362 -2.93 28.85 14.20
C GLN A 362 -1.75 27.88 13.97
N TYR A 363 -2.03 26.58 13.80
CA TYR A 363 -1.03 25.54 13.53
C TYR A 363 -0.95 25.16 12.04
N MET A 364 -1.70 25.84 11.19
CA MET A 364 -1.67 25.62 9.75
C MET A 364 -0.42 26.27 9.14
N PRO A 365 0.16 25.70 8.07
CA PRO A 365 1.17 26.37 7.29
C PRO A 365 0.66 27.73 6.78
N GLN A 366 1.47 28.78 6.87
CA GLN A 366 1.09 30.17 6.54
C GLN A 366 0.56 30.36 5.10
N ASN A 367 0.84 29.41 4.21
CA ASN A 367 0.42 29.46 2.80
C ASN A 367 -0.98 28.90 2.54
N CYS A 368 -1.65 28.34 3.56
CA CYS A 368 -2.91 27.60 3.42
C CYS A 368 -4.15 28.33 3.98
N TYR A 369 -3.99 29.53 4.57
CA TYR A 369 -5.10 30.20 5.24
C TYR A 369 -4.99 31.74 5.26
N SER A 370 -6.12 32.41 5.07
CA SER A 370 -6.30 33.84 5.36
C SER A 370 -7.10 33.99 6.67
N PRO A 371 -6.57 34.66 7.71
CA PRO A 371 -7.19 34.72 9.03
C PRO A 371 -8.58 35.39 9.07
N ASP A 372 -8.97 36.10 8.01
CA ASP A 372 -10.21 36.89 7.97
C ASP A 372 -11.42 36.17 7.34
N ASP A 373 -11.26 34.94 6.80
CA ASP A 373 -12.35 34.24 6.12
C ASP A 373 -13.23 33.38 7.08
N PRO A 374 -14.56 33.42 6.94
CA PRO A 374 -15.45 32.60 7.75
C PRO A 374 -15.30 31.10 7.42
N VAL A 375 -15.17 30.27 8.46
CA VAL A 375 -15.03 28.81 8.33
C VAL A 375 -16.33 28.20 7.81
N ASN A 376 -16.36 27.86 6.52
CA ASN A 376 -17.45 27.12 5.90
C ASN A 376 -16.98 25.72 5.42
N SER A 377 -17.93 24.91 4.94
CA SER A 377 -17.66 23.56 4.42
C SER A 377 -16.60 23.57 3.32
N ASP A 378 -16.76 24.46 2.35
CA ASP A 378 -15.92 24.50 1.14
C ASP A 378 -14.48 24.90 1.46
N GLN A 379 -14.30 25.83 2.38
CA GLN A 379 -12.98 26.25 2.86
C GLN A 379 -12.28 25.11 3.60
N THR A 380 -13.04 24.33 4.38
CA THR A 380 -12.50 23.14 5.07
C THR A 380 -12.06 22.07 4.08
N ASP A 381 -12.82 21.85 3.00
CA ASP A 381 -12.45 20.90 1.94
C ASP A 381 -11.18 21.34 1.18
N ARG A 382 -11.07 22.63 0.85
CA ARG A 382 -9.84 23.18 0.24
C ARG A 382 -8.63 22.98 1.13
N LEU A 383 -8.78 23.26 2.42
CA LEU A 383 -7.73 23.08 3.41
C LEU A 383 -7.26 21.61 3.49
N LEU A 384 -8.20 20.66 3.50
CA LEU A 384 -7.88 19.23 3.49
C LEU A 384 -7.07 18.84 2.25
N ILE A 385 -7.44 19.36 1.08
CA ILE A 385 -6.71 19.13 -0.18
C ILE A 385 -5.29 19.68 -0.07
N GLU A 386 -5.11 20.91 0.40
CA GLU A 386 -3.80 21.54 0.53
C GLU A 386 -2.89 20.81 1.51
N LEU A 387 -3.40 20.47 2.71
CA LEU A 387 -2.66 19.71 3.72
C LEU A 387 -2.26 18.32 3.19
N CYS A 388 -3.16 17.62 2.48
CA CYS A 388 -2.84 16.33 1.86
C CYS A 388 -1.77 16.44 0.77
N ASN A 389 -1.66 17.58 0.08
CA ASN A 389 -0.63 17.80 -0.95
C ASN A 389 0.76 18.08 -0.39
N MET A 390 0.88 18.42 0.90
CA MET A 390 2.17 18.64 1.55
C MET A 390 3.07 17.41 1.48
N ARG A 391 4.36 17.62 1.23
CA ARG A 391 5.33 16.52 1.19
C ARG A 391 5.62 16.05 2.60
N ILE A 392 5.55 14.75 2.82
CA ILE A 392 5.91 14.09 4.08
C ILE A 392 6.87 12.97 3.74
N CYS A 393 8.03 12.94 4.40
CA CYS A 393 9.03 11.89 4.19
C CYS A 393 8.43 10.52 4.53
N THR A 394 8.50 9.56 3.61
CA THR A 394 7.99 8.19 3.84
C THR A 394 9.10 7.18 4.10
N LEU A 395 10.30 7.44 3.56
CA LEU A 395 11.44 6.53 3.68
C LEU A 395 11.86 6.33 5.13
N TYR A 396 12.01 5.06 5.50
CA TYR A 396 12.48 4.63 6.82
C TYR A 396 11.65 5.17 8.00
N SER A 397 10.34 5.30 7.79
CA SER A 397 9.40 5.74 8.82
C SER A 397 9.54 4.89 10.09
N PRO A 398 9.74 5.52 11.28
CA PRO A 398 9.97 4.80 12.52
C PRO A 398 8.70 4.07 12.99
N ARG A 399 8.86 3.05 13.84
CA ARG A 399 7.74 2.23 14.33
C ARG A 399 6.65 3.05 15.06
N SER A 400 7.04 4.09 15.80
CA SER A 400 6.09 4.99 16.48
C SER A 400 5.19 5.74 15.49
N VAL A 401 5.74 6.18 14.35
CA VAL A 401 4.97 6.79 13.25
C VAL A 401 3.98 5.76 12.68
N LEU A 402 4.43 4.54 12.40
CA LEU A 402 3.56 3.48 11.88
C LEU A 402 2.42 3.12 12.87
N GLU A 403 2.70 3.07 14.17
CA GLU A 403 1.68 2.82 15.20
C GLU A 403 0.57 3.89 15.19
N ILE A 404 0.95 5.17 15.13
CA ILE A 404 -0.02 6.28 15.04
C ILE A 404 -0.81 6.19 13.74
N LEU A 405 -0.16 5.93 12.61
CA LEU A 405 -0.81 5.82 11.30
C LEU A 405 -1.89 4.73 11.29
N VAL A 406 -1.67 3.60 11.96
CA VAL A 406 -2.69 2.55 12.12
C VAL A 406 -3.95 3.10 12.80
N VAL A 407 -3.80 3.90 13.86
CA VAL A 407 -4.93 4.50 14.57
C VAL A 407 -5.64 5.55 13.69
N LEU A 408 -4.89 6.46 13.08
CA LEU A 408 -5.45 7.51 12.21
C LEU A 408 -6.21 6.94 11.01
N ARG A 409 -5.66 5.90 10.35
CA ARG A 409 -6.34 5.20 9.26
C ARG A 409 -7.65 4.57 9.72
N LYS A 410 -7.67 3.91 10.88
CA LYS A 410 -8.91 3.37 11.45
C LYS A 410 -9.94 4.47 11.70
N ILE A 411 -9.56 5.61 12.27
CA ILE A 411 -10.48 6.74 12.48
C ILE A 411 -11.07 7.20 11.13
N SER A 412 -10.23 7.41 10.12
CA SER A 412 -10.66 7.82 8.78
C SER A 412 -11.62 6.79 8.14
N THR A 413 -11.33 5.50 8.23
CA THR A 413 -12.22 4.42 7.76
C THR A 413 -13.58 4.46 8.46
N GLN A 414 -13.61 4.63 9.78
CA GLN A 414 -14.88 4.74 10.52
C GLN A 414 -15.67 5.99 10.10
N CYS A 415 -15.02 7.14 9.92
CA CYS A 415 -15.67 8.35 9.40
C CYS A 415 -16.29 8.12 8.01
N HIS A 416 -15.57 7.45 7.11
CA HIS A 416 -16.06 7.13 5.78
C HIS A 416 -17.29 6.21 5.85
N GLN A 417 -17.23 5.17 6.69
CA GLN A 417 -18.34 4.25 6.91
C GLN A 417 -19.59 4.93 7.48
N VAL A 418 -19.45 5.90 8.40
CA VAL A 418 -20.58 6.72 8.86
C VAL A 418 -21.20 7.47 7.68
N SER A 419 -20.37 8.05 6.79
CA SER A 419 -20.85 8.75 5.59
C SER A 419 -21.65 7.84 4.66
N GLU A 420 -21.14 6.64 4.35
CA GLU A 420 -21.86 5.66 3.53
C GLU A 420 -23.20 5.24 4.15
N GLN A 421 -23.22 5.00 5.47
CA GLN A 421 -24.45 4.65 6.19
C GLN A 421 -25.49 5.78 6.16
N VAL A 422 -25.06 7.03 6.32
CA VAL A 422 -25.92 8.21 6.27
C VAL A 422 -26.51 8.38 4.88
N ILE A 423 -25.70 8.32 3.82
CA ILE A 423 -26.14 8.42 2.42
C ILE A 423 -27.17 7.33 2.13
N ALA A 424 -26.83 6.07 2.37
CA ALA A 424 -27.71 4.93 2.09
C ALA A 424 -29.03 5.01 2.90
N SER A 425 -28.95 5.43 4.17
CA SER A 425 -30.13 5.58 5.02
C SER A 425 -31.04 6.71 4.54
N ILE A 426 -30.50 7.85 4.15
CA ILE A 426 -31.29 8.98 3.67
C ILE A 426 -31.99 8.64 2.36
N GLU A 427 -31.27 8.08 1.39
CA GLU A 427 -31.86 7.68 0.11
C GLU A 427 -33.00 6.66 0.29
N LEU A 428 -32.78 5.64 1.12
CA LEU A 428 -33.78 4.63 1.39
C LEU A 428 -35.01 5.22 2.10
N ARG A 429 -34.80 6.02 3.14
CA ARG A 429 -35.89 6.62 3.92
C ARG A 429 -36.66 7.66 3.11
N TYR A 430 -35.98 8.43 2.27
CA TYR A 430 -36.62 9.36 1.35
C TYR A 430 -37.55 8.64 0.36
N LYS A 431 -37.06 7.57 -0.30
CA LYS A 431 -37.90 6.75 -1.20
C LYS A 431 -39.12 6.19 -0.46
N GLN A 432 -38.96 5.69 0.76
CA GLN A 432 -40.06 5.18 1.58
C GLN A 432 -41.04 6.29 2.01
N TRP A 433 -40.54 7.52 2.23
CA TRP A 433 -41.36 8.67 2.54
C TRP A 433 -42.28 9.04 1.38
N ILE A 434 -41.69 9.22 0.19
CA ILE A 434 -42.43 9.57 -1.03
C ILE A 434 -43.46 8.49 -1.38
N ASN A 435 -43.10 7.22 -1.24
CA ASN A 435 -44.00 6.09 -1.48
C ASN A 435 -45.03 5.87 -0.34
N LYS A 436 -45.06 6.74 0.67
CA LYS A 436 -45.96 6.69 1.83
C LYS A 436 -45.87 5.37 2.62
N THR A 437 -44.76 4.64 2.53
CA THR A 437 -44.56 3.35 3.22
C THR A 437 -43.96 3.50 4.62
N LEU A 438 -43.47 4.69 4.99
CA LEU A 438 -42.99 4.97 6.35
C LEU A 438 -44.14 5.11 7.36
N ARG A 439 -44.05 4.33 8.45
CA ARG A 439 -44.91 4.48 9.64
C ARG A 439 -44.56 5.75 10.42
N SER A 440 -45.51 6.27 11.19
CA SER A 440 -45.34 7.53 11.96
C SER A 440 -44.05 7.58 12.80
N ARG A 441 -43.73 6.53 13.58
CA ARG A 441 -42.49 6.46 14.36
C ARG A 441 -41.23 6.52 13.48
N GLN A 442 -41.25 5.88 12.32
CA GLN A 442 -40.12 5.88 11.38
C GLN A 442 -39.94 7.26 10.73
N ARG A 443 -41.04 8.01 10.52
CA ARG A 443 -40.98 9.40 10.05
C ARG A 443 -40.30 10.31 11.07
N HIS A 444 -40.65 10.20 12.36
CA HIS A 444 -39.99 10.96 13.42
C HIS A 444 -38.49 10.65 13.52
N ASN A 445 -38.12 9.36 13.49
CA ASN A 445 -36.71 8.98 13.50
C ASN A 445 -35.95 9.49 12.26
N TYR A 446 -36.60 9.51 11.09
CA TYR A 446 -36.00 10.06 9.88
C TYR A 446 -35.75 11.57 10.00
N LEU A 447 -36.71 12.33 10.55
CA LEU A 447 -36.51 13.76 10.81
C LEU A 447 -35.39 14.01 11.83
N ARG A 448 -35.28 13.17 12.87
CA ARG A 448 -34.15 13.23 13.81
C ARG A 448 -32.82 13.02 13.11
N MET A 449 -32.72 12.02 12.23
CA MET A 449 -31.55 11.80 11.38
C MET A 449 -31.20 13.04 10.55
N LEU A 450 -32.18 13.61 9.84
CA LEU A 450 -31.98 14.82 9.02
C LEU A 450 -31.53 16.04 9.85
N ASN A 451 -31.91 16.12 11.12
CA ASN A 451 -31.38 17.14 12.02
C ASN A 451 -29.96 16.81 12.47
N SER A 452 -29.67 15.55 12.79
CA SER A 452 -28.34 15.12 13.25
C SER A 452 -27.25 15.31 12.20
N ILE A 453 -27.54 15.09 10.92
CA ILE A 453 -26.55 15.28 9.85
C ILE A 453 -26.05 16.73 9.75
N LYS A 454 -26.88 17.71 10.13
CA LYS A 454 -26.52 19.15 10.09
C LYS A 454 -25.33 19.46 11.00
N PHE A 455 -25.24 18.79 12.15
CA PHE A 455 -24.09 18.94 13.05
C PHE A 455 -23.02 17.85 12.84
N LEU A 456 -23.37 16.65 12.39
CA LEU A 456 -22.39 15.59 12.16
C LEU A 456 -21.46 15.90 11.00
N SER A 457 -21.95 16.50 9.90
CA SER A 457 -21.11 16.87 8.76
C SER A 457 -19.91 17.75 9.15
N PRO A 458 -20.09 18.90 9.83
CA PRO A 458 -18.97 19.73 10.25
C PRO A 458 -18.07 19.04 11.29
N VAL A 459 -18.63 18.19 12.17
CA VAL A 459 -17.84 17.42 13.14
C VAL A 459 -16.94 16.39 12.47
N LEU A 460 -17.45 15.63 11.49
CA LEU A 460 -16.65 14.68 10.72
C LEU A 460 -15.55 15.39 9.94
N ARG A 461 -15.85 16.55 9.35
CA ARG A 461 -14.85 17.41 8.68
C ARG A 461 -13.76 17.88 9.64
N LEU A 462 -14.12 18.33 10.85
CA LEU A 462 -13.15 18.66 11.90
C LEU A 462 -12.24 17.47 12.24
N ILE A 463 -12.78 16.25 12.33
CA ILE A 463 -11.97 15.05 12.59
C ILE A 463 -11.01 14.78 11.43
N LEU A 464 -11.45 14.94 10.18
CA LEU A 464 -10.56 14.83 9.02
C LEU A 464 -9.45 15.88 9.06
N THR A 465 -9.77 17.12 9.43
CA THR A 465 -8.76 18.20 9.59
C THR A 465 -7.77 17.89 10.70
N LEU A 466 -8.25 17.35 11.82
CA LEU A 466 -7.38 16.88 12.90
C LEU A 466 -6.44 15.78 12.39
N ILE A 467 -6.95 14.77 11.67
CA ILE A 467 -6.14 13.69 11.10
C ILE A 467 -5.05 14.24 10.18
N THR A 468 -5.38 15.17 9.27
CA THR A 468 -4.40 15.71 8.32
C THR A 468 -3.35 16.58 8.99
N LEU A 469 -3.73 17.39 9.98
CA LEU A 469 -2.79 18.17 10.78
C LEU A 469 -1.80 17.29 11.56
N GLU A 470 -2.30 16.26 12.23
CA GLU A 470 -1.45 15.28 12.92
C GLU A 470 -0.55 14.53 11.93
N LEU A 471 -1.05 14.25 10.73
CA LEU A 471 -0.29 13.58 9.68
C LEU A 471 0.86 14.45 9.15
N VAL A 472 0.62 15.73 8.86
CA VAL A 472 1.67 16.66 8.42
C VAL A 472 2.79 16.78 9.47
N ASN A 473 2.43 16.70 10.75
CA ASN A 473 3.34 16.78 11.88
C ASN A 473 3.77 15.41 12.42
N ILE A 474 3.50 14.32 11.70
CA ILE A 474 3.61 12.95 12.23
C ILE A 474 5.00 12.61 12.76
N HIS A 475 6.03 13.17 12.10
CA HIS A 475 7.42 12.93 12.48
C HIS A 475 7.77 13.57 13.82
N LEU A 476 7.07 14.61 14.28
CA LEU A 476 7.33 15.22 15.60
C LEU A 476 7.07 14.27 16.78
N VAL A 477 6.53 13.08 16.54
CA VAL A 477 6.36 12.04 17.55
C VAL A 477 7.67 11.71 18.28
N TYR A 478 8.83 11.78 17.62
CA TYR A 478 10.12 11.50 18.28
C TYR A 478 10.47 12.52 19.36
N LYS A 479 9.88 13.73 19.33
CA LYS A 479 10.10 14.77 20.35
C LYS A 479 9.32 14.49 21.63
N LYS A 480 8.30 13.62 21.62
CA LYS A 480 7.51 13.29 22.81
C LYS A 480 8.26 12.34 23.73
N ASN A 481 8.24 12.65 25.03
CA ASN A 481 8.66 11.69 26.05
C ASN A 481 7.65 10.52 26.14
N PRO A 482 8.02 9.38 26.75
CA PRO A 482 7.15 8.20 26.81
C PRO A 482 5.77 8.46 27.45
N PHE A 483 5.69 9.36 28.43
CA PHE A 483 4.44 9.70 29.11
C PHE A 483 3.50 10.48 28.18
N ASP A 484 4.01 11.53 27.53
CA ASP A 484 3.26 12.36 26.58
C ASP A 484 2.84 11.54 25.35
N TYR A 485 3.69 10.62 24.89
CA TYR A 485 3.36 9.69 23.82
C TYR A 485 2.16 8.80 24.19
N GLN A 486 2.14 8.25 25.41
CA GLN A 486 1.03 7.43 25.88
C GLN A 486 -0.27 8.25 26.05
N GLN A 487 -0.18 9.48 26.54
CA GLN A 487 -1.34 10.37 26.63
C GLN A 487 -1.90 10.70 25.25
N TYR A 488 -1.03 11.00 24.28
CA TYR A 488 -1.39 11.25 22.89
C TYR A 488 -2.07 10.04 22.25
N LEU A 489 -1.51 8.84 22.40
CA LEU A 489 -2.15 7.61 21.91
C LEU A 489 -3.51 7.34 22.57
N LYS A 490 -3.65 7.61 23.88
CA LYS A 490 -4.94 7.48 24.58
C LYS A 490 -5.98 8.46 24.01
N PHE A 491 -5.56 9.68 23.68
CA PHE A 491 -6.42 10.65 23.00
C PHE A 491 -6.89 10.14 21.63
N LEU A 492 -5.97 9.72 20.76
CA LEU A 492 -6.33 9.18 19.44
C LEU A 492 -7.26 7.95 19.55
N LYS A 493 -6.99 7.04 20.50
CA LYS A 493 -7.88 5.89 20.78
C LYS A 493 -9.25 6.32 21.26
N SER A 494 -9.37 7.45 21.98
CA SER A 494 -10.67 7.98 22.38
C SER A 494 -11.47 8.56 21.20
N VAL A 495 -10.79 9.16 20.22
CA VAL A 495 -11.40 9.61 18.95
C VAL A 495 -11.82 8.41 18.11
N LEU A 496 -10.98 7.36 18.05
CA LEU A 496 -11.34 6.09 17.40
C LEU A 496 -12.57 5.45 18.03
N GLN A 497 -12.59 5.34 19.36
CA GLN A 497 -13.74 4.78 20.07
C GLN A 497 -15.02 5.59 19.80
N TYR A 498 -14.91 6.91 19.67
CA TYR A 498 -16.02 7.76 19.28
C TYR A 498 -16.52 7.43 17.87
N THR A 499 -15.66 7.31 16.88
CA THR A 499 -16.07 7.02 15.49
C THR A 499 -16.59 5.59 15.32
N GLU A 500 -16.06 4.60 16.04
CA GLU A 500 -16.61 3.22 16.09
C GLU A 500 -18.03 3.21 16.69
N ASN A 501 -18.26 3.99 17.73
CA ASN A 501 -19.58 4.14 18.34
C ASN A 501 -20.56 4.85 17.38
N LEU A 502 -20.08 5.87 16.63
CA LEU A 502 -20.89 6.50 15.59
C LEU A 502 -21.34 5.47 14.55
N VAL A 503 -20.41 4.68 13.98
CA VAL A 503 -20.75 3.61 13.01
C VAL A 503 -21.82 2.67 13.56
N THR A 504 -21.74 2.32 14.84
CA THR A 504 -22.75 1.48 15.48
C THR A 504 -24.09 2.21 15.56
N TYR A 505 -24.12 3.48 15.93
CA TYR A 505 -25.35 4.25 16.17
C TYR A 505 -26.04 4.70 14.89
N THR A 506 -25.28 5.00 13.84
CA THR A 506 -25.78 5.39 12.51
C THR A 506 -26.15 4.20 11.64
N SER A 507 -25.88 2.97 12.10
CA SER A 507 -26.30 1.75 11.40
C SER A 507 -27.83 1.69 11.24
N PRO A 508 -28.34 1.17 10.11
CA PRO A 508 -29.78 0.99 9.89
C PRO A 508 -30.47 0.17 10.98
N GLU A 509 -29.75 -0.75 11.61
CA GLU A 509 -30.24 -1.64 12.67
C GLU A 509 -30.42 -0.92 14.01
N LYS A 510 -29.47 -0.07 14.40
CA LYS A 510 -29.51 0.63 15.70
C LYS A 510 -30.29 1.94 15.62
N ASN A 511 -29.99 2.77 14.61
CA ASN A 511 -30.73 4.01 14.31
C ASN A 511 -30.88 4.96 15.52
N LYS A 512 -29.76 5.26 16.21
CA LYS A 512 -29.67 5.94 17.52
C LYS A 512 -29.19 7.39 17.40
N TRP A 513 -30.03 8.26 16.86
CA TRP A 513 -29.67 9.66 16.55
C TRP A 513 -29.62 10.59 17.76
N ASP A 514 -30.45 10.34 18.78
CA ASP A 514 -30.44 11.13 20.02
C ASP A 514 -29.18 10.82 20.85
N GLU A 515 -28.83 9.53 20.99
CA GLU A 515 -27.58 9.13 21.67
C GLU A 515 -26.32 9.58 20.90
N THR A 516 -26.42 9.70 19.58
CA THR A 516 -25.34 10.25 18.74
C THR A 516 -25.03 11.69 19.14
N MET A 517 -26.04 12.50 19.43
CA MET A 517 -25.85 13.89 19.85
C MET A 517 -25.09 14.00 21.19
N GLU A 518 -25.48 13.21 22.20
CA GLU A 518 -24.79 13.19 23.50
C GLU A 518 -23.34 12.72 23.35
N LEU A 519 -23.14 11.68 22.54
CA LEU A 519 -21.83 11.12 22.24
C LEU A 519 -20.92 12.16 21.54
N THR A 520 -21.44 12.88 20.55
CA THR A 520 -20.72 13.94 19.83
C THR A 520 -20.35 15.10 20.75
N ASN A 521 -21.22 15.51 21.67
CA ASN A 521 -20.91 16.59 22.60
C ASN A 521 -19.73 16.22 23.51
N LYS A 522 -19.73 14.99 24.04
CA LYS A 522 -18.63 14.47 24.87
C LYS A 522 -17.32 14.41 24.09
N ALA A 523 -17.37 14.03 22.81
CA ALA A 523 -16.19 13.98 21.95
C ALA A 523 -15.61 15.39 21.68
N LEU A 524 -16.45 16.35 21.30
CA LEU A 524 -16.00 17.74 21.05
C LEU A 524 -15.39 18.38 22.30
N THR A 525 -15.99 18.17 23.48
CA THR A 525 -15.41 18.67 24.74
C THR A 525 -14.03 18.07 25.01
N LYS A 526 -13.83 16.78 24.71
CA LYS A 526 -12.52 16.13 24.85
C LYS A 526 -11.50 16.66 23.85
N ILE A 527 -11.90 16.83 22.59
CA ILE A 527 -11.02 17.38 21.53
C ILE A 527 -10.57 18.79 21.94
N LYS A 528 -11.52 19.66 22.30
CA LYS A 528 -11.22 21.02 22.75
C LYS A 528 -10.25 21.04 23.92
N ARG A 529 -10.53 20.27 24.99
CA ARG A 529 -9.64 20.20 26.17
C ARG A 529 -8.22 19.75 25.80
N PHE A 530 -8.10 18.74 24.94
CA PHE A 530 -6.80 18.23 24.53
C PHE A 530 -6.01 19.24 23.68
N SER A 531 -6.72 20.00 22.83
CA SER A 531 -6.15 21.14 22.10
C SER A 531 -5.70 22.25 23.05
N ASP A 532 -6.48 22.59 24.08
CA ASP A 532 -6.12 23.61 25.07
C ASP A 532 -4.88 23.21 25.90
N GLU A 533 -4.72 21.91 26.21
CA GLU A 533 -3.57 21.36 26.96
C GLU A 533 -2.27 21.25 26.14
N LYS A 534 -2.29 21.64 24.86
CA LYS A 534 -1.13 21.60 23.94
C LYS A 534 -0.50 20.22 23.72
N LEU A 535 -1.28 19.14 23.80
CA LEU A 535 -0.77 17.76 23.80
C LEU A 535 -0.70 17.09 22.41
N THR A 536 -1.10 17.78 21.34
CA THR A 536 -1.08 17.26 19.95
C THR A 536 0.32 17.30 19.32
N LEU A 537 0.52 16.67 18.14
CA LEU A 537 1.81 16.77 17.44
C LEU A 537 2.01 18.14 16.79
N MET A 538 0.95 18.69 16.20
CA MET A 538 0.96 20.01 15.55
C MET A 538 1.36 21.16 16.48
N GLN A 539 1.20 20.97 17.79
CA GLN A 539 1.54 21.94 18.83
C GLN A 539 3.01 21.88 19.29
N LEU A 540 3.80 20.94 18.77
CA LEU A 540 5.24 20.80 19.08
C LEU A 540 6.16 21.51 18.06
N ASP A 541 5.59 22.04 16.97
CA ASP A 541 6.34 22.79 15.94
C ASP A 541 6.30 24.31 16.14
N THR A 542 5.43 24.78 17.05
CA THR A 542 5.33 26.16 17.56
C THR A 542 5.96 26.27 18.93
#